data_AF-A0A246A7Y3-F1
#
_entry.id   AF-A0A246A7Y3-F1
#
_cell.length_a   1.000
_cell.length_b   1.000
_cell.length_c   1.000
_cell.angle_alpha   90.00
_cell.angle_beta   90.00
_cell.angle_gamma   90.00
#
_symmetry.space_group_name_H-M   'P 1'
#
loop_
_entity.id
_entity.type
_entity.pdbx_description
1 polymer ?
#
loop_
_entity_poly.entity_id
_entity_poly.type
_entity_poly.pdbx_seq_one_letter_code
_entity_poly.pdbx_strand_id
1 'polypeptide(L)'
;MKSTPFSYTIIHAFIFTFIMGAFLGCSENQTHDQKKREKSVNDQKAGSTHVFLTYIDSLTKIPLNQFNEPRIQSLNKKFSAKLMVEIYNDEKHDAEKSIVVQYYKNEEQANKVKAGMICLIPESISDSLRIADFAAYFGKINEEKPLIGITAQPLPVKIKVSESTTLKLTFNSHEKLDQAHVIMAEVLKYN
;
A
#
# COMPACT_ATOMS: atom_id res chain seq x y z
N MET A 1 -1.68 29.74 -77.09
CA MET A 1 -2.24 29.29 -78.39
C MET A 1 -2.35 27.76 -78.35
N LYS A 2 -3.49 27.19 -78.78
CA LYS A 2 -3.92 25.77 -78.75
C LYS A 2 -4.35 25.25 -77.36
N SER A 3 -5.39 24.44 -77.15
CA SER A 3 -6.71 24.16 -77.75
C SER A 3 -7.32 23.03 -76.88
N THR A 4 -8.62 23.12 -76.57
CA THR A 4 -9.53 22.21 -75.82
C THR A 4 -9.74 20.81 -76.48
N PRO A 5 -10.71 19.91 -76.12
CA PRO A 5 -11.47 19.54 -74.88
C PRO A 5 -11.68 17.99 -74.70
N PHE A 6 -12.70 17.59 -73.90
CA PHE A 6 -13.46 16.30 -73.75
C PHE A 6 -13.02 15.35 -72.63
N SER A 7 -13.71 15.25 -71.48
CA SER A 7 -15.07 14.80 -71.14
C SER A 7 -15.25 13.27 -71.15
N TYR A 8 -15.34 12.69 -69.95
CA TYR A 8 -16.13 11.49 -69.67
C TYR A 8 -16.89 11.72 -68.37
N THR A 9 -18.14 12.17 -68.53
CA THR A 9 -19.19 12.05 -67.52
C THR A 9 -19.82 10.68 -67.71
N ILE A 10 -20.38 10.12 -66.64
CA ILE A 10 -21.25 8.94 -66.59
C ILE A 10 -20.48 7.62 -66.47
N ILE A 11 -20.25 7.20 -65.23
CA ILE A 11 -20.46 5.83 -64.75
C ILE A 11 -20.52 5.92 -63.21
N HIS A 12 -21.77 5.87 -62.68
CA HIS A 12 -22.16 5.38 -61.36
C HIS A 12 -21.88 6.34 -60.17
N ALA A 13 -22.81 7.15 -59.61
CA ALA A 13 -24.27 7.06 -59.56
C ALA A 13 -24.78 5.67 -59.18
N PHE A 14 -24.45 5.17 -57.99
CA PHE A 14 -25.29 4.24 -57.22
C PHE A 14 -24.81 4.20 -55.76
N ILE A 15 -25.75 4.41 -54.81
CA ILE A 15 -25.64 4.24 -53.34
C ILE A 15 -25.01 5.45 -52.61
N PHE A 16 -25.65 6.55 -52.20
CA PHE A 16 -27.04 6.94 -51.95
C PHE A 16 -27.93 5.96 -51.18
N THR A 17 -27.45 5.45 -50.04
CA THR A 17 -28.31 4.92 -48.97
C THR A 17 -27.51 4.68 -47.69
N PHE A 18 -27.49 5.64 -46.75
CA PHE A 18 -27.62 5.40 -45.29
C PHE A 18 -27.65 6.73 -44.50
N ILE A 19 -28.45 7.69 -44.97
CA ILE A 19 -28.90 8.82 -44.15
C ILE A 19 -30.40 8.58 -43.92
N MET A 20 -30.75 7.80 -42.89
CA MET A 20 -32.08 7.78 -42.28
C MET A 20 -32.10 6.87 -41.04
N GLY A 21 -32.46 7.44 -39.89
CA GLY A 21 -32.81 6.75 -38.65
C GLY A 21 -31.78 6.93 -37.52
N ALA A 22 -32.06 7.52 -36.37
CA ALA A 22 -33.32 8.03 -35.85
C ALA A 22 -33.02 9.05 -34.72
N PHE A 23 -33.65 10.23 -34.82
CA PHE A 23 -34.02 11.00 -33.65
C PHE A 23 -35.25 10.33 -33.04
N LEU A 24 -35.11 9.71 -31.87
CA LEU A 24 -36.18 9.50 -30.90
C LEU A 24 -35.56 9.72 -29.51
N GLY A 25 -35.98 10.80 -28.87
CA GLY A 25 -35.46 11.23 -27.58
C GLY A 25 -36.08 10.50 -26.39
N CYS A 26 -35.40 10.63 -25.25
CA CYS A 26 -36.02 10.83 -23.94
C CYS A 26 -35.22 11.93 -23.23
N SER A 27 -35.91 13.02 -22.88
CA SER A 27 -35.44 14.03 -21.96
C SER A 27 -35.48 13.47 -20.54
N GLU A 28 -34.37 13.52 -19.80
CA GLU A 28 -34.44 13.61 -18.35
C GLU A 28 -33.19 14.31 -17.80
N ASN A 29 -33.42 15.50 -17.23
CA ASN A 29 -32.50 16.13 -16.30
C ASN A 29 -32.27 15.19 -15.12
N GLN A 30 -31.02 14.83 -14.80
CA GLN A 30 -30.57 14.63 -13.43
C GLN A 30 -29.05 14.39 -13.36
N THR A 31 -28.38 15.34 -12.71
CA THR A 31 -27.21 15.15 -11.82
C THR A 31 -26.27 13.97 -12.14
N HIS A 32 -25.17 14.27 -12.83
CA HIS A 32 -24.02 13.36 -12.85
C HIS A 32 -23.23 13.54 -11.55
N ASP A 33 -23.61 12.72 -10.56
CA ASP A 33 -22.86 12.50 -9.33
C ASP A 33 -21.39 12.21 -9.61
N GLN A 34 -20.53 12.80 -8.77
CA GLN A 34 -19.12 12.47 -8.65
C GLN A 34 -18.96 11.00 -8.26
N LYS A 35 -18.87 10.12 -9.25
CA LYS A 35 -18.30 8.79 -9.03
C LYS A 35 -16.80 8.95 -8.85
N LYS A 36 -16.35 8.99 -7.59
CA LYS A 36 -14.97 8.68 -7.18
C LYS A 36 -14.47 7.54 -8.06
N ARG A 37 -13.54 7.84 -8.97
CA ARG A 37 -12.70 6.82 -9.58
C ARG A 37 -11.90 6.19 -8.45
N GLU A 38 -12.42 5.10 -7.89
CA GLU A 38 -11.57 4.09 -7.29
C GLU A 38 -10.54 3.74 -8.36
N LYS A 39 -9.28 4.16 -8.13
CA LYS A 39 -8.15 3.62 -8.88
C LYS A 39 -8.17 2.12 -8.61
N SER A 40 -8.68 1.34 -9.57
CA SER A 40 -8.43 -0.08 -9.62
C SER A 40 -6.92 -0.23 -9.74
N VAL A 41 -6.28 -0.53 -8.61
CA VAL A 41 -4.89 -0.96 -8.59
C VAL A 41 -4.83 -2.18 -9.50
N ASN A 42 -4.01 -2.10 -10.53
CA ASN A 42 -3.79 -3.18 -11.47
C ASN A 42 -3.11 -4.33 -10.69
N ASP A 43 -3.92 -5.26 -10.20
CA ASP A 43 -3.61 -6.26 -9.17
C ASP A 43 -2.64 -7.37 -9.64
N GLN A 44 -2.06 -7.26 -10.84
CA GLN A 44 -1.18 -8.28 -11.43
C GLN A 44 0.31 -7.94 -11.38
N LYS A 45 0.73 -6.79 -10.85
CA LYS A 45 2.16 -6.44 -10.72
C LYS A 45 2.48 -5.46 -9.58
N ALA A 46 1.68 -5.45 -8.52
CA ALA A 46 2.12 -4.81 -7.28
C ALA A 46 3.35 -5.58 -6.77
N GLY A 47 4.53 -4.95 -6.75
CA GLY A 47 5.73 -5.54 -6.16
C GLY A 47 5.49 -5.91 -4.69
N SER A 48 6.23 -6.90 -4.18
CA SER A 48 6.21 -7.35 -2.77
C SER A 48 6.16 -6.18 -1.79
N THR A 49 6.94 -5.12 -2.07
CA THR A 49 6.95 -3.84 -1.35
C THR A 49 5.56 -3.23 -1.20
N HIS A 50 4.81 -3.06 -2.29
CA HIS A 50 3.48 -2.46 -2.25
C HIS A 50 2.49 -3.30 -1.46
N VAL A 51 2.54 -4.63 -1.63
CA VAL A 51 1.69 -5.55 -0.88
C VAL A 51 1.99 -5.46 0.62
N PHE A 52 3.26 -5.41 0.99
CA PHE A 52 3.69 -5.27 2.39
C PHE A 52 3.27 -3.94 3.00
N LEU A 53 3.47 -2.82 2.29
CA LEU A 53 3.03 -1.51 2.77
C LEU A 53 1.51 -1.46 2.96
N THR A 54 0.74 -2.08 2.06
CA THR A 54 -0.71 -2.20 2.18
C THR A 54 -1.14 -3.05 3.39
N TYR A 55 -0.37 -4.11 3.67
CA TYR A 55 -0.58 -4.94 4.86
C TYR A 55 -0.34 -4.15 6.15
N ILE A 56 0.79 -3.46 6.26
CA ILE A 56 1.10 -2.57 7.40
C ILE A 56 0.05 -1.46 7.54
N ASP A 57 -0.37 -0.84 6.45
CA ASP A 57 -1.43 0.18 6.46
C ASP A 57 -2.76 -0.38 7.00
N SER A 58 -3.13 -1.58 6.58
CA SER A 58 -4.32 -2.27 7.09
C SER A 58 -4.23 -2.52 8.60
N LEU A 59 -3.05 -2.85 9.12
CA LEU A 59 -2.80 -2.99 10.56
C LEU A 59 -2.91 -1.67 11.30
N THR A 60 -2.34 -0.59 10.74
CA THR A 60 -2.42 0.75 11.34
C THR A 60 -3.85 1.26 11.44
N LYS A 61 -4.76 0.77 10.58
CA LYS A 61 -6.18 1.14 10.57
C LYS A 61 -7.05 0.36 11.55
N ILE A 62 -6.54 -0.71 12.18
CA ILE A 62 -7.29 -1.44 13.20
C ILE A 62 -7.41 -0.56 14.46
N PRO A 63 -8.63 -0.26 14.96
CA PRO A 63 -8.79 0.53 16.18
C PRO A 63 -8.37 -0.27 17.41
N LEU A 64 -7.92 0.42 18.47
CA LEU A 64 -7.36 -0.21 19.67
C LEU A 64 -8.29 -1.28 20.29
N ASN A 65 -9.60 -1.03 20.32
CA ASN A 65 -10.60 -1.98 20.85
C ASN A 65 -10.72 -3.27 20.03
N GLN A 66 -10.31 -3.26 18.76
CA GLN A 66 -10.30 -4.42 17.85
C GLN A 66 -8.87 -4.93 17.59
N PHE A 67 -7.86 -4.30 18.20
CA PHE A 67 -6.46 -4.69 18.03
C PHE A 67 -6.18 -5.91 18.92
N ASN A 68 -6.54 -7.08 18.40
CA ASN A 68 -6.45 -8.37 19.07
C ASN A 68 -6.07 -9.47 18.08
N GLU A 69 -5.64 -10.61 18.62
CA GLU A 69 -5.14 -11.73 17.83
C GLU A 69 -6.15 -12.27 16.80
N PRO A 70 -7.44 -12.52 17.11
CA PRO A 70 -8.40 -12.98 16.09
C PRO A 70 -8.56 -12.02 14.91
N ARG A 71 -8.56 -10.70 15.17
CA ARG A 71 -8.65 -9.69 14.12
C ARG A 71 -7.40 -9.71 13.24
N ILE A 72 -6.23 -9.89 13.84
CA ILE A 72 -4.95 -10.00 13.15
C ILE A 72 -4.88 -11.28 12.32
N GLN A 73 -5.29 -12.42 12.86
CA GLN A 73 -5.43 -13.68 12.11
C GLN A 73 -6.32 -13.53 10.88
N SER A 74 -7.47 -12.88 11.05
CA SER A 74 -8.38 -12.60 9.94
C SER A 74 -7.73 -11.72 8.86
N LEU A 75 -6.92 -10.73 9.27
CA LEU A 75 -6.18 -9.90 8.33
C LEU A 75 -5.09 -10.70 7.61
N ASN A 76 -4.27 -11.48 8.34
CA ASN A 76 -3.20 -12.27 7.75
C ASN A 76 -3.73 -13.24 6.68
N LYS A 77 -4.88 -13.89 6.92
CA LYS A 77 -5.56 -14.73 5.93
C LYS A 77 -5.94 -14.00 4.64
N LYS A 78 -6.24 -12.69 4.70
CA LYS A 78 -6.52 -11.88 3.50
C LYS A 78 -5.28 -11.65 2.65
N PHE A 79 -4.10 -11.63 3.27
CA PHE A 79 -2.82 -11.34 2.61
C PHE A 79 -1.98 -12.59 2.33
N SER A 80 -2.31 -13.76 2.91
CA SER A 80 -1.50 -14.98 2.85
C SER A 80 -1.20 -15.50 1.45
N ALA A 81 -2.06 -15.20 0.47
CA ALA A 81 -1.85 -15.57 -0.93
C ALA A 81 -0.82 -14.68 -1.66
N LYS A 82 -0.46 -13.52 -1.08
CA LYS A 82 0.43 -12.51 -1.69
C LYS A 82 1.66 -12.19 -0.83
N LEU A 83 1.59 -12.42 0.47
CA LEU A 83 2.66 -12.32 1.44
C LEU A 83 2.60 -13.58 2.31
N MET A 84 3.71 -14.30 2.44
CA MET A 84 3.81 -15.37 3.43
C MET A 84 3.89 -14.70 4.80
N VAL A 85 2.75 -14.64 5.51
CA VAL A 85 2.64 -14.02 6.84
C VAL A 85 2.18 -15.08 7.82
N GLU A 86 2.92 -15.24 8.90
CA GLU A 86 2.66 -16.20 9.96
C GLU A 86 2.51 -15.47 11.29
N ILE A 87 1.63 -15.94 12.16
CA ILE A 87 1.59 -15.45 13.54
C ILE A 87 2.59 -16.25 14.34
N TYR A 88 3.38 -15.54 15.15
CA TYR A 88 4.33 -16.16 16.07
C TYR A 88 3.60 -17.17 16.98
N ASN A 89 4.08 -18.40 16.96
CA ASN A 89 3.77 -19.51 17.83
C ASN A 89 5.11 -20.15 18.25
N ASP A 90 5.14 -20.88 19.37
CA ASP A 90 6.39 -21.50 19.84
C ASP A 90 6.79 -22.75 19.02
N GLU A 91 6.06 -23.05 17.95
CA GLU A 91 6.35 -24.14 17.01
C GLU A 91 7.10 -23.60 15.77
N LYS A 92 7.72 -24.50 15.00
CA LYS A 92 8.67 -24.13 13.95
C LYS A 92 8.06 -23.16 12.91
N HIS A 93 8.58 -21.94 12.87
CA HIS A 93 8.39 -20.99 11.78
C HIS A 93 9.47 -21.13 10.72
N ASP A 94 9.09 -20.94 9.45
CA ASP A 94 10.04 -20.69 8.38
C ASP A 94 10.40 -19.19 8.37
N ALA A 95 11.15 -18.76 9.40
CA ALA A 95 11.54 -17.36 9.59
C ALA A 95 12.42 -16.81 8.44
N GLU A 96 12.91 -17.68 7.56
CA GLU A 96 13.67 -17.31 6.36
C GLU A 96 12.76 -16.89 5.20
N LYS A 97 11.48 -17.29 5.22
CA LYS A 97 10.52 -17.06 4.11
C LYS A 97 9.27 -16.29 4.51
N SER A 98 8.88 -16.36 5.78
CA SER A 98 7.63 -15.78 6.26
C SER A 98 7.85 -14.55 7.13
N ILE A 99 6.98 -13.55 6.97
CA ILE A 99 6.87 -12.43 7.91
C ILE A 99 6.25 -12.98 9.18
N VAL A 100 7.00 -12.91 10.28
CA VAL A 100 6.52 -13.38 11.58
C VAL A 100 5.86 -12.22 12.31
N VAL A 101 4.62 -12.41 12.71
CA VAL A 101 3.75 -11.41 13.32
C VAL A 101 3.51 -11.75 14.77
N GLN A 102 3.97 -10.91 15.67
CA GLN A 102 3.73 -11.04 17.10
C GLN A 102 2.86 -9.90 17.59
N TYR A 103 1.74 -10.24 18.20
CA TYR A 103 0.85 -9.29 18.85
C TYR A 103 1.13 -9.26 20.35
N TYR A 104 1.01 -8.08 20.96
CA TYR A 104 1.08 -7.91 22.40
C TYR A 104 0.12 -6.83 22.92
N LYS A 105 -0.22 -6.95 24.20
CA LYS A 105 -0.92 -5.94 24.99
C LYS A 105 -0.08 -5.56 26.20
N ASN A 106 -0.09 -4.27 26.53
CA ASN A 106 0.49 -3.78 27.76
C ASN A 106 -0.61 -3.62 28.80
N GLU A 107 -0.55 -4.41 29.86
CA GLU A 107 -1.50 -4.33 30.98
C GLU A 107 -1.13 -3.23 31.99
N GLU A 108 0.08 -2.70 31.90
CA GLU A 108 0.55 -1.63 32.75
C GLU A 108 -0.23 -0.32 32.49
N GLN A 109 -0.90 0.19 33.53
CA GLN A 109 -1.74 1.38 33.42
C GLN A 109 -0.94 2.63 33.02
N ALA A 110 0.29 2.77 33.52
CA ALA A 110 1.18 3.91 33.26
C ALA A 110 1.76 3.91 31.83
N ASN A 111 1.79 2.76 31.15
CA ASN A 111 2.34 2.67 29.80
C ASN A 111 1.42 3.34 28.78
N LYS A 112 1.96 4.28 27.99
CA LYS A 112 1.18 5.00 26.96
C LYS A 112 0.85 4.13 25.76
N VAL A 113 1.68 3.14 25.44
CA VAL A 113 1.40 2.14 24.41
C VAL A 113 0.53 1.08 25.06
N LYS A 114 -0.68 0.85 24.56
CA LYS A 114 -1.62 -0.15 25.11
C LYS A 114 -1.60 -1.47 24.37
N ALA A 115 -1.27 -1.45 23.09
CA ALA A 115 -1.10 -2.65 22.30
C ALA A 115 -0.11 -2.39 21.16
N GLY A 116 0.46 -3.46 20.64
CA GLY A 116 1.29 -3.36 19.46
C GLY A 116 1.40 -4.68 18.70
N MET A 117 1.93 -4.55 17.50
CA MET A 117 2.30 -5.67 16.66
C MET A 117 3.73 -5.47 16.17
N ILE A 118 4.51 -6.53 16.26
CA ILE A 118 5.84 -6.64 15.69
C ILE A 118 5.73 -7.51 14.43
N CYS A 119 6.21 -6.99 13.30
CA CYS A 119 6.39 -7.76 12.07
C CYS A 119 7.89 -7.91 11.83
N LEU A 120 8.42 -9.12 12.04
CA LEU A 120 9.78 -9.49 11.66
C LEU A 120 9.78 -9.85 10.18
N ILE A 121 10.68 -9.24 9.42
CA ILE A 121 10.70 -9.33 7.96
C ILE A 121 11.88 -10.22 7.56
N PRO A 122 11.66 -11.30 6.79
CA PRO A 122 12.76 -12.13 6.29
C PRO A 122 13.59 -11.38 5.25
N GLU A 123 14.86 -11.75 5.10
CA GLU A 123 15.82 -11.11 4.19
C GLU A 123 15.28 -11.01 2.75
N SER A 124 14.67 -12.11 2.29
CA SER A 124 14.03 -12.22 0.96
C SER A 124 12.97 -11.16 0.65
N ILE A 125 12.40 -10.52 1.68
CA ILE A 125 11.46 -9.40 1.56
C ILE A 125 12.13 -8.08 1.92
N SER A 126 12.98 -8.05 2.96
CA SER A 126 13.62 -6.82 3.44
C SER A 126 14.52 -6.16 2.40
N ASP A 127 15.14 -6.94 1.51
CA ASP A 127 15.96 -6.43 0.39
C ASP A 127 15.17 -5.50 -0.55
N SER A 128 13.85 -5.59 -0.54
CA SER A 128 12.94 -4.77 -1.35
C SER A 128 12.24 -3.65 -0.57
N LEU A 129 12.48 -3.53 0.75
CA LEU A 129 11.77 -2.60 1.63
C LEU A 129 12.73 -1.55 2.17
N ARG A 130 12.65 -0.33 1.63
CA ARG A 130 13.48 0.79 2.09
C ARG A 130 12.69 1.75 2.94
N ILE A 131 13.37 2.46 3.83
CA ILE A 131 12.79 3.55 4.61
C ILE A 131 12.08 4.58 3.72
N ALA A 132 12.65 4.91 2.55
CA ALA A 132 12.01 5.80 1.58
C ALA A 132 10.62 5.33 1.12
N ASP A 133 10.39 4.02 1.00
CA ASP A 133 9.09 3.47 0.59
C ASP A 133 8.03 3.72 1.67
N PHE A 134 8.40 3.58 2.94
CA PHE A 134 7.52 3.91 4.06
C PHE A 134 7.26 5.41 4.16
N ALA A 135 8.28 6.24 3.95
CA ALA A 135 8.13 7.69 3.94
C ALA A 135 7.18 8.15 2.82
N ALA A 136 7.30 7.55 1.64
CA ALA A 136 6.43 7.82 0.50
C ALA A 136 4.98 7.38 0.74
N TYR A 137 4.78 6.26 1.44
CA TYR A 137 3.44 5.70 1.69
C TYR A 137 2.73 6.35 2.89
N PHE A 138 3.42 6.51 4.02
CA PHE A 138 2.84 6.93 5.30
C PHE A 138 3.10 8.40 5.65
N GLY A 139 4.00 9.07 4.92
CA GLY A 139 4.36 10.47 5.16
C GLY A 139 5.66 10.64 5.96
N LYS A 140 5.82 11.79 6.61
CA LYS A 140 7.11 12.21 7.16
C LYS A 140 7.59 11.33 8.31
N ILE A 141 8.88 11.01 8.27
CA ILE A 141 9.63 10.34 9.32
C ILE A 141 10.01 11.34 10.41
N ASN A 142 9.78 10.95 11.66
CA ASN A 142 10.37 11.58 12.84
C ASN A 142 11.57 10.73 13.27
N GLU A 143 12.77 11.28 13.11
CA GLU A 143 14.01 10.64 13.57
C GLU A 143 14.10 10.71 15.09
N GLU A 144 14.49 9.61 15.73
CA GLU A 144 14.93 9.67 17.13
C GLU A 144 16.35 10.22 17.20
N LYS A 145 16.62 11.12 18.16
CA LYS A 145 17.98 11.56 18.46
C LYS A 145 18.66 10.50 19.34
N PRO A 146 19.94 10.17 19.11
CA PRO A 146 20.66 9.22 19.95
C PRO A 146 20.72 9.76 21.38
N LEU A 147 20.31 8.93 22.34
CA LEU A 147 20.40 9.24 23.77
C LEU A 147 21.87 9.31 24.24
N ILE A 148 22.81 8.74 23.47
CA ILE A 148 24.24 8.68 23.79
C ILE A 148 25.03 8.96 22.50
N GLY A 149 25.87 10.00 22.52
CA GLY A 149 26.48 10.62 21.33
C GLY A 149 27.58 9.84 20.60
N ILE A 150 27.64 8.50 20.64
CA ILE A 150 28.77 7.75 20.05
C ILE A 150 28.43 6.39 19.43
N THR A 151 27.17 6.05 19.16
CA THR A 151 26.88 4.83 18.38
C THR A 151 26.48 5.20 16.96
N ALA A 152 27.38 4.92 16.02
CA ALA A 152 27.13 4.93 14.57
C ALA A 152 26.18 3.77 14.17
N GLN A 153 25.00 3.73 14.78
CA GLN A 153 23.90 2.90 14.34
C GLN A 153 22.72 3.84 14.12
N PRO A 154 22.12 3.82 12.94
CA PRO A 154 20.97 4.62 12.68
C PRO A 154 19.81 4.08 13.54
N LEU A 155 19.18 5.00 14.25
CA LEU A 155 18.18 4.69 15.28
C LEU A 155 16.87 4.29 14.65
N PRO A 156 16.04 3.47 15.33
CA PRO A 156 14.71 3.17 14.84
C PRO A 156 13.96 4.45 14.48
N VAL A 157 13.31 4.42 13.32
CA VAL A 157 12.57 5.55 12.77
C VAL A 157 11.11 5.46 13.19
N LYS A 158 10.48 6.59 13.52
CA LYS A 158 9.05 6.64 13.85
C LYS A 158 8.28 7.43 12.80
N ILE A 159 7.14 6.90 12.37
CA ILE A 159 6.18 7.59 11.50
C ILE A 159 4.87 7.70 12.28
N LYS A 160 4.44 8.94 12.54
CA LYS A 160 3.16 9.20 13.20
C LYS A 160 2.04 9.02 12.15
N VAL A 161 1.27 7.94 12.27
CA VAL A 161 0.15 7.66 11.36
C VAL A 161 -1.11 8.39 11.80
N SER A 162 -1.34 8.49 13.11
CA SER A 162 -2.41 9.28 13.73
C SER A 162 -2.01 9.69 15.15
N GLU A 163 -2.89 10.40 15.87
CA GLU A 163 -2.69 10.71 17.30
C GLU A 163 -2.55 9.46 18.16
N SER A 164 -3.23 8.37 17.80
CA SER A 164 -3.27 7.12 18.57
C SER A 164 -2.45 5.98 17.95
N THR A 165 -1.76 6.22 16.83
CA THR A 165 -1.03 5.15 16.12
C THR A 165 0.31 5.65 15.59
N THR A 166 1.39 4.95 15.94
CA THR A 166 2.74 5.17 15.41
C THR A 166 3.25 3.89 14.75
N LEU A 167 3.91 4.03 13.61
CA LEU A 167 4.70 2.98 12.99
C LEU A 167 6.17 3.18 13.37
N LYS A 168 6.83 2.20 13.97
CA LYS A 168 8.26 2.22 14.29
C LYS A 168 8.98 1.24 13.38
N LEU A 169 10.05 1.69 12.73
CA LEU A 169 10.82 0.93 11.75
C LEU A 169 12.22 0.68 12.29
N THR A 170 12.68 -0.56 12.19
CA THR A 170 14.08 -0.95 12.47
C THR A 170 14.69 -1.50 11.19
N PHE A 171 15.97 -1.22 10.99
CA PHE A 171 16.63 -1.38 9.69
C PHE A 171 18.10 -1.74 9.85
N ASN A 172 18.68 -2.27 8.78
CA ASN A 172 20.10 -2.59 8.74
C ASN A 172 20.94 -1.32 8.53
N SER A 173 21.99 -1.18 9.34
CA SER A 173 22.62 0.08 9.74
C SER A 173 23.65 0.64 8.75
N HIS A 174 24.05 -0.12 7.74
CA HIS A 174 25.27 0.15 6.99
C HIS A 174 25.08 1.10 5.80
N GLU A 175 23.88 1.64 5.59
CA GLU A 175 23.51 2.49 4.46
C GLU A 175 22.98 3.86 4.90
N LYS A 176 22.81 4.78 3.94
CA LYS A 176 22.09 6.04 4.19
C LYS A 176 20.66 5.74 4.65
N LEU A 177 20.13 6.58 5.54
CA LEU A 177 18.84 6.34 6.19
C LEU A 177 17.70 6.08 5.21
N ASP A 178 17.60 6.84 4.11
CA ASP A 178 16.57 6.68 3.10
C ASP A 178 16.72 5.40 2.25
N GLN A 179 17.95 4.88 2.17
CA GLN A 179 18.29 3.68 1.41
C GLN A 179 18.20 2.40 2.26
N ALA A 180 18.29 2.53 3.57
CA ALA A 180 18.41 1.40 4.47
C ALA A 180 17.20 0.46 4.42
N HIS A 181 17.51 -0.84 4.41
CA HIS A 181 16.56 -1.94 4.37
C HIS A 181 15.87 -2.14 5.72
N VAL A 182 14.54 -2.16 5.71
CA VAL A 182 13.72 -2.36 6.90
C VAL A 182 13.61 -3.85 7.21
N ILE A 183 14.05 -4.24 8.41
CA ILE A 183 14.05 -5.61 8.90
C ILE A 183 12.92 -5.88 9.90
N MET A 184 12.35 -4.83 10.48
CA MET A 184 11.22 -4.93 11.39
C MET A 184 10.34 -3.70 11.31
N ALA A 185 9.02 -3.93 11.30
CA ALA A 185 8.01 -2.90 11.41
C ALA A 185 7.13 -3.16 12.64
N GLU A 186 6.96 -2.15 13.48
CA GLU A 186 6.12 -2.21 14.68
C GLU A 186 4.95 -1.23 14.58
N VAL A 187 3.72 -1.73 14.66
CA VAL A 187 2.52 -0.88 14.75
C VAL A 187 2.17 -0.71 16.23
N LEU A 188 2.26 0.52 16.74
CA LEU A 188 2.04 0.86 18.14
C LEU A 188 0.72 1.61 18.30
N LYS A 189 -0.11 1.17 19.26
CA LYS A 189 -1.39 1.78 19.60
C LYS A 189 -1.32 2.47 20.96
N TYR A 190 -1.71 3.73 20.97
CA TYR A 190 -1.74 4.60 22.15
C TYR A 190 -3.19 4.83 22.61
N ASN A 191 -3.33 5.20 23.89
CA ASN A 191 -4.59 5.70 24.45
C ASN A 191 -4.95 7.09 23.91
#